data_AF-A0A2H9LKK0-F1
#
_entry.id   AF-A0A2H9LKK0-F1
#
_cell.length_a   1.000
_cell.length_b   1.000
_cell.length_c   1.000
_cell.angle_alpha   90.00
_cell.angle_beta   90.00
_cell.angle_gamma   90.00
#
_symmetry.space_group_name_H-M   'P 1'
#
loop_
_entity.id
_entity.type
_entity.pdbx_description
1 polymer ?
#
loop_
_entity_poly.entity_id
_entity_poly.type
_entity_poly.pdbx_seq_one_letter_code
_entity_poly.pdbx_strand_id
1 'polypeptide(L)'
;MSQNRREQFPEETEKAAVFCFAEMEKRKGGGLVIKQSPEKIGFIAKTYYPLWLAPFHEANLVFDGLKAHSHTLLNSEIQKITAFTEDAQRSSSSRQAYAAFLSDNQNHFQVTNRQEKIVIDGLAAEPAFLQDFDTYLSEAAPFEASREVMVLPSTIDETLILSATDELEGLRRRFAEEVRDLGKGMKLLTATTKGFAANILDEIKETRDSFNEELKKRRGPVEEKTKEIRSKSDAEITVISKRFQKELLRLQKEKVKREKTKDQLDHRIEHCEAEIKTSAKNKNTVGERKWKEEREKLKKELSIIESEIKRVNKYLKETEDKKTGEILTAKSNCDSKVQEANRELVEIESSRDAKIQILKQEIAKMEELTSAITKQMDEAAKTREASIATLDKLGIQQKQKKLSIVYVSFYLVCFQSDSGKRYMIIPPSTVNSVKLLTKLKGALGKARIKQLFSPRSSTVTSLLNKLPSLMEKNAVFERETNEAGEKTDLLKASVAREQIESGLRQLRAEGWFSDKEYEAFSKILP
;
A
#
# COMPACT_ATOMS: atom_id res chain seq x y z
N MET A 1 -26.47 -11.04 -38.68
CA MET A 1 -27.39 -12.18 -38.96
C MET A 1 -27.33 -13.18 -37.81
N SER A 2 -28.41 -13.87 -37.46
CA SER A 2 -28.32 -14.98 -36.50
C SER A 2 -27.57 -16.17 -37.10
N GLN A 3 -26.87 -16.97 -36.28
CA GLN A 3 -26.09 -18.15 -36.73
C GLN A 3 -26.91 -19.18 -37.54
N ASN A 4 -28.24 -19.10 -37.48
CA ASN A 4 -29.17 -20.08 -38.05
C ASN A 4 -29.86 -19.62 -39.33
N ARG A 5 -29.50 -18.45 -39.89
CA ARG A 5 -30.04 -17.94 -41.16
C ARG A 5 -28.94 -17.97 -42.23
N ARG A 6 -29.22 -18.63 -43.36
CA ARG A 6 -28.26 -18.87 -44.46
C ARG A 6 -28.24 -17.77 -45.52
N GLU A 7 -29.31 -16.98 -45.62
CA GLU A 7 -29.50 -15.94 -46.65
C GLU A 7 -29.64 -14.57 -46.00
N GLN A 8 -29.01 -13.54 -46.58
CA GLN A 8 -29.09 -12.15 -46.16
C GLN A 8 -30.56 -11.71 -46.03
N PHE A 9 -30.88 -10.89 -45.02
CA PHE A 9 -32.23 -10.33 -44.88
C PHE A 9 -32.40 -9.19 -45.89
N PRO A 10 -33.29 -9.31 -46.90
CA PRO A 10 -33.44 -8.29 -47.92
C PRO A 10 -33.95 -6.96 -47.33
N GLU A 11 -33.55 -5.84 -47.92
CA GLU A 11 -33.93 -4.50 -47.47
C GLU A 11 -35.45 -4.28 -47.52
N GLU A 12 -36.12 -4.84 -48.54
CA GLU A 12 -37.58 -4.83 -48.68
C GLU A 12 -38.27 -5.52 -47.49
N THR A 13 -37.74 -6.68 -47.09
CA THR A 13 -38.22 -7.43 -45.92
C THR A 13 -37.98 -6.66 -44.62
N GLU A 14 -36.86 -5.95 -44.50
CA GLU A 14 -36.53 -5.08 -43.38
C GLU A 14 -37.54 -3.94 -43.23
N LYS A 15 -37.80 -3.20 -44.30
CA LYS A 15 -38.78 -2.10 -44.31
C LYS A 15 -40.18 -2.61 -43.93
N ALA A 16 -40.60 -3.75 -44.49
CA ALA A 16 -41.89 -4.35 -44.17
C ALA A 16 -42.00 -4.79 -42.70
N ALA A 17 -40.95 -5.41 -42.16
CA ALA A 17 -40.92 -5.84 -40.78
C ALA A 17 -40.96 -4.66 -39.80
N VAL A 18 -40.23 -3.60 -40.09
CA VAL A 18 -40.25 -2.33 -39.34
C VAL A 18 -41.65 -1.70 -39.36
N PHE A 19 -42.28 -1.65 -40.54
CA PHE A 19 -43.66 -1.17 -40.67
C PHE A 19 -44.65 -1.96 -39.80
N CYS A 20 -44.61 -3.29 -39.88
CA CYS A 20 -45.46 -4.15 -39.05
C CYS A 20 -45.22 -3.93 -37.57
N PHE A 21 -43.96 -3.79 -37.16
CA PHE A 21 -43.61 -3.52 -35.77
C PHE A 21 -44.15 -2.17 -35.30
N ALA A 22 -44.03 -1.12 -36.12
CA ALA A 22 -44.60 0.20 -35.85
C ALA A 22 -46.13 0.15 -35.69
N GLU A 23 -46.84 -0.49 -36.61
CA GLU A 23 -48.30 -0.62 -36.54
C GLU A 23 -48.78 -1.39 -35.31
N MET A 24 -48.00 -2.38 -34.84
CA MET A 24 -48.32 -3.15 -33.65
C MET A 24 -48.07 -2.43 -32.33
N GLU A 25 -47.14 -1.47 -32.31
CA GLU A 25 -46.79 -0.66 -31.13
C GLU A 25 -47.59 0.67 -31.07
N LYS A 26 -48.37 0.96 -32.11
CA LYS A 26 -49.30 2.08 -32.17
C LYS A 26 -50.46 1.89 -31.18
N ARG A 27 -50.73 2.90 -30.35
CA ARG A 27 -51.85 2.86 -29.39
C ARG A 27 -53.17 3.03 -30.13
N LYS A 28 -54.07 2.05 -30.00
CA LYS A 28 -55.38 2.03 -30.67
C LYS A 28 -56.43 2.96 -30.04
N GLY A 29 -56.07 3.67 -28.97
CA GLY A 29 -57.00 4.51 -28.19
C GLY A 29 -57.94 3.70 -27.30
N GLY A 30 -58.62 4.40 -26.37
CA GLY A 30 -59.58 3.81 -25.44
C GLY A 30 -59.11 3.69 -23.98
N GLY A 31 -60.07 3.48 -23.07
CA GLY A 31 -59.88 3.36 -21.63
C GLY A 31 -61.20 3.60 -20.89
N LEU A 32 -61.52 2.77 -19.87
CA LEU A 32 -62.76 2.89 -19.09
C LEU A 32 -62.80 4.14 -18.18
N VAL A 33 -61.63 4.76 -17.91
CA VAL A 33 -61.50 5.88 -16.96
C VAL A 33 -60.87 7.14 -17.58
N ILE A 34 -59.92 7.00 -18.52
CA ILE A 34 -59.31 8.14 -19.26
C ILE A 34 -59.36 7.82 -20.75
N LYS A 35 -60.08 8.63 -21.52
CA LYS A 35 -60.25 8.47 -22.97
C LYS A 35 -58.98 8.95 -23.68
N GLN A 36 -58.10 8.03 -24.07
CA GLN A 36 -56.93 8.34 -24.91
C GLN A 36 -57.30 8.30 -26.40
N SER A 37 -56.91 9.34 -27.14
CA SER A 37 -57.06 9.39 -28.60
C SER A 37 -56.19 8.33 -29.28
N PRO A 38 -56.67 7.72 -30.39
CA PRO A 38 -55.88 6.76 -31.15
C PRO A 38 -54.67 7.45 -31.79
N GLU A 39 -53.54 6.76 -31.81
CA GLU A 39 -52.33 7.22 -32.49
C GLU A 39 -52.38 6.87 -33.99
N LYS A 40 -51.76 7.72 -34.80
CA LYS A 40 -51.39 7.46 -36.20
C LYS A 40 -49.87 7.41 -36.32
N ILE A 41 -49.33 6.74 -37.33
CA ILE A 41 -47.91 6.85 -37.66
C ILE A 41 -47.71 8.19 -38.37
N GLY A 42 -46.91 9.07 -37.78
CA GLY A 42 -46.50 10.34 -38.38
C GLY A 42 -45.41 10.14 -39.42
N PHE A 43 -44.40 9.33 -39.10
CA PHE A 43 -43.39 8.86 -40.06
C PHE A 43 -42.68 7.59 -39.55
N ILE A 44 -42.08 6.84 -40.48
CA ILE A 44 -41.04 5.83 -40.21
C ILE A 44 -39.79 6.25 -40.98
N ALA A 45 -38.68 6.50 -40.27
CA ALA A 45 -37.45 6.98 -40.89
C ALA A 45 -36.25 6.10 -40.52
N LYS A 46 -35.47 5.68 -41.53
CA LYS A 46 -34.14 5.10 -41.30
C LYS A 46 -33.20 6.24 -40.90
N THR A 47 -32.67 6.15 -39.70
CA THR A 47 -31.98 7.23 -39.00
C THR A 47 -30.53 6.88 -38.71
N TYR A 48 -29.63 7.85 -38.81
CA TYR A 48 -28.20 7.71 -38.60
C TYR A 48 -27.77 8.58 -37.41
N TYR A 49 -27.32 7.93 -36.33
CA TYR A 49 -26.86 8.57 -35.09
C TYR A 49 -25.38 8.95 -35.20
N PRO A 50 -24.99 10.23 -34.99
CA PRO A 50 -23.61 10.69 -35.14
C PRO A 50 -22.73 10.32 -33.95
N LEU A 51 -21.59 9.67 -34.21
CA LEU A 51 -20.50 9.44 -33.26
C LEU A 51 -19.18 9.91 -33.88
N TRP A 52 -18.36 10.61 -33.12
CA TRP A 52 -17.05 11.07 -33.56
C TRP A 52 -15.94 10.17 -33.04
N LEU A 53 -14.94 9.95 -33.88
CA LEU A 53 -13.71 9.23 -33.56
C LEU A 53 -12.55 10.23 -33.60
N ALA A 54 -12.04 10.59 -32.43
CA ALA A 54 -10.88 11.46 -32.29
C ALA A 54 -9.62 10.61 -32.06
N PRO A 55 -8.53 10.81 -32.82
CA PRO A 55 -7.27 10.12 -32.54
C PRO A 55 -6.67 10.60 -31.22
N PHE A 56 -6.29 9.66 -30.35
CA PHE A 56 -5.63 9.94 -29.06
C PHE A 56 -4.59 8.86 -28.79
N HIS A 57 -3.32 9.15 -29.07
CA HIS A 57 -2.23 8.19 -29.07
C HIS A 57 -2.57 6.90 -29.87
N GLU A 58 -2.53 5.74 -29.22
CA GLU A 58 -2.81 4.42 -29.81
C GLU A 58 -4.31 4.06 -29.77
N ALA A 59 -5.17 5.02 -29.41
CA ALA A 59 -6.61 4.87 -29.32
C ALA A 59 -7.39 5.83 -30.24
N ASN A 60 -8.67 5.51 -30.45
CA ASN A 60 -9.68 6.48 -30.86
C ASN A 60 -10.65 6.71 -29.70
N LEU A 61 -10.77 7.96 -29.25
CA LEU A 61 -11.81 8.39 -28.34
C LEU A 61 -13.14 8.44 -29.08
N VAL A 62 -14.21 7.96 -28.45
CA VAL A 62 -15.56 7.94 -29.02
C VAL A 62 -16.37 9.06 -28.38
N PHE A 63 -16.76 10.05 -29.16
CA PHE A 63 -17.61 11.15 -28.72
C PHE A 63 -19.03 11.00 -29.28
N ASP A 64 -20.00 11.08 -28.39
CA ASP A 64 -21.42 11.13 -28.67
C ASP A 64 -21.81 12.49 -29.26
N GLY A 65 -22.17 12.51 -30.55
CA GLY A 65 -22.52 13.74 -31.26
C GLY A 65 -23.74 14.46 -30.69
N LEU A 66 -24.60 13.80 -29.90
CA LEU A 66 -25.78 14.41 -29.28
C LEU A 66 -25.61 14.67 -27.77
N LYS A 67 -24.40 14.50 -27.22
CA LYS A 67 -24.08 14.72 -25.80
C LYS A 67 -24.96 13.88 -24.83
N ALA A 68 -25.40 12.69 -25.24
CA ALA A 68 -26.14 11.78 -24.35
C ALA A 68 -25.22 11.05 -23.35
N HIS A 69 -23.92 11.06 -23.62
CA HIS A 69 -22.84 10.60 -22.73
C HIS A 69 -22.01 11.76 -22.19
N SER A 70 -21.41 11.52 -21.05
CA SER A 70 -20.28 12.26 -20.51
C SER A 70 -19.42 11.28 -19.72
N HIS A 71 -18.13 11.59 -19.61
CA HIS A 71 -17.23 10.83 -18.76
C HIS A 71 -16.64 11.74 -17.68
N THR A 72 -16.60 11.26 -16.44
CA THR A 72 -15.96 11.98 -15.34
C THR A 72 -14.67 11.27 -14.95
N LEU A 73 -13.55 11.96 -15.17
CA LEU A 73 -12.25 11.54 -14.66
C LEU A 73 -12.15 11.95 -13.19
N LEU A 74 -11.70 11.02 -12.36
CA LEU A 74 -11.33 11.26 -10.97
C LEU A 74 -9.82 11.41 -10.89
N ASN A 75 -9.35 12.64 -10.68
CA ASN A 75 -7.94 12.95 -10.56
C ASN A 75 -7.56 13.18 -9.10
N SER A 76 -6.72 12.32 -8.54
CA SER A 76 -6.19 12.53 -7.19
C SER A 76 -5.27 13.75 -7.16
N GLU A 77 -5.38 14.60 -6.14
CA GLU A 77 -4.47 15.74 -5.96
C GLU A 77 -3.13 15.24 -5.38
N ILE A 78 -2.00 15.60 -6.01
CA ILE A 78 -0.66 15.39 -5.44
C ILE A 78 -0.02 16.74 -5.13
N GLN A 79 0.87 16.75 -4.15
CA GLN A 79 1.61 17.95 -3.79
C GLN A 79 2.63 18.33 -4.86
N LYS A 80 2.80 19.63 -5.06
CA LYS A 80 3.69 20.17 -6.09
C LYS A 80 5.14 19.96 -5.69
N ILE A 81 5.90 19.26 -6.53
CA ILE A 81 7.28 18.91 -6.24
C ILE A 81 8.29 20.05 -6.44
N THR A 82 8.03 20.99 -7.36
CA THR A 82 9.04 21.99 -7.77
C THR A 82 9.60 22.77 -6.59
N ALA A 83 8.72 23.36 -5.76
CA ALA A 83 9.12 24.10 -4.56
C ALA A 83 9.87 23.20 -3.57
N PHE A 84 9.39 21.98 -3.34
CA PHE A 84 10.05 21.00 -2.48
C PHE A 84 11.49 20.71 -2.95
N THR A 85 11.71 20.51 -4.25
CA THR A 85 13.06 20.24 -4.79
C THR A 85 13.99 21.43 -4.70
N GLU A 86 13.50 22.65 -4.92
CA GLU A 86 14.29 23.88 -4.78
C GLU A 86 14.70 24.09 -3.31
N ASP A 87 13.78 23.84 -2.38
CA ASP A 87 14.05 23.94 -0.94
C ASP A 87 15.03 22.85 -0.47
N ALA A 88 14.92 21.64 -1.01
CA ALA A 88 15.89 20.56 -0.75
C ALA A 88 17.30 20.96 -1.19
N GLN A 89 17.43 21.54 -2.39
CA GLN A 89 18.71 22.04 -2.90
C GLN A 89 19.26 23.16 -2.04
N ARG A 90 18.45 24.16 -1.68
CA ARG A 90 18.88 25.29 -0.82
C ARG A 90 19.36 24.81 0.54
N SER A 91 18.65 23.83 1.11
CA SER A 91 18.96 23.26 2.43
C SER A 91 20.19 22.35 2.41
N SER A 92 20.65 21.90 1.24
CA SER A 92 21.86 21.07 1.09
C SER A 92 23.18 21.80 1.38
N SER A 93 23.13 23.11 1.65
CA SER A 93 24.30 23.93 1.95
C SER A 93 24.96 23.60 3.30
N SER A 94 24.23 23.02 4.26
CA SER A 94 24.77 22.58 5.54
C SER A 94 24.04 21.37 6.10
N ARG A 95 24.73 20.59 6.94
CA ARG A 95 24.18 19.39 7.58
C ARG A 95 22.96 19.72 8.44
N GLN A 96 23.02 20.80 9.24
CA GLN A 96 21.89 21.19 10.10
C GLN A 96 20.66 21.64 9.29
N ALA A 97 20.85 22.45 8.25
CA ALA A 97 19.75 22.92 7.41
C ALA A 97 19.07 21.73 6.69
N TYR A 98 19.86 20.79 6.18
CA TYR A 98 19.33 19.61 5.52
C TYR A 98 18.57 18.68 6.47
N ALA A 99 19.10 18.45 7.68
CA ALA A 99 18.41 17.64 8.69
C ALA A 99 17.08 18.28 9.14
N ALA A 100 17.04 19.60 9.30
CA ALA A 100 15.81 20.34 9.59
C ALA A 100 14.80 20.20 8.44
N PHE A 101 15.24 20.42 7.20
CA PHE A 101 14.42 20.25 6.01
C PHE A 101 13.75 18.87 5.93
N LEU A 102 14.52 17.80 6.16
CA LEU A 102 13.98 16.43 6.17
C LEU A 102 12.92 16.23 7.25
N SER A 103 13.15 16.79 8.44
CA SER A 103 12.21 16.69 9.57
C SER A 103 10.90 17.44 9.29
N ASP A 104 11.00 18.66 8.75
CA ASP A 104 9.83 19.51 8.49
C ASP A 104 8.96 18.98 7.36
N ASN A 105 9.55 18.24 6.42
CA ASN A 105 8.87 17.72 5.25
C ASN A 105 8.56 16.22 5.31
N GLN A 106 8.66 15.58 6.48
CA GLN A 106 8.44 14.14 6.64
C GLN A 106 7.05 13.66 6.16
N ASN A 107 6.04 14.54 6.13
CA ASN A 107 4.67 14.23 5.70
C ASN A 107 4.25 14.99 4.44
N HIS A 108 5.19 15.64 3.75
CA HIS A 108 4.86 16.54 2.64
C HIS A 108 4.10 15.82 1.52
N PHE A 109 4.48 14.58 1.17
CA PHE A 109 3.84 13.81 0.10
C PHE A 109 2.84 12.79 0.60
N GLN A 110 2.36 12.92 1.84
CA GLN A 110 1.35 12.02 2.38
C GLN A 110 0.10 12.04 1.50
N VAL A 111 -0.39 10.84 1.13
CA VAL A 111 -1.52 10.66 0.22
C VAL A 111 -2.75 11.40 0.76
N THR A 112 -3.34 12.25 -0.08
CA THR A 112 -4.59 12.93 0.23
C THR A 112 -5.77 12.23 -0.45
N ASN A 113 -6.93 12.24 0.20
CA ASN A 113 -8.18 11.73 -0.39
C ASN A 113 -8.89 12.77 -1.27
N ARG A 114 -8.21 13.87 -1.61
CA ARG A 114 -8.79 14.91 -2.45
C ARG A 114 -8.78 14.45 -3.90
N GLN A 115 -9.95 14.51 -4.51
CA GLN A 115 -10.14 14.18 -5.91
C GLN A 115 -10.79 15.36 -6.61
N GLU A 116 -10.15 15.78 -7.70
CA GLU A 116 -10.72 16.69 -8.66
C GLU A 116 -11.54 15.90 -9.69
N LYS A 117 -12.72 16.42 -10.03
CA LYS A 117 -13.59 15.83 -11.04
C LYS A 117 -13.45 16.63 -12.32
N ILE A 118 -13.01 15.97 -13.38
CA ILE A 118 -12.93 16.56 -14.72
C ILE A 118 -14.02 15.88 -15.55
N VAL A 119 -15.02 16.65 -15.98
CA VAL A 119 -16.14 16.15 -16.76
C VAL A 119 -15.88 16.47 -18.22
N ILE A 120 -15.90 15.44 -19.07
CA ILE A 120 -15.71 15.56 -20.51
C ILE A 120 -17.05 15.23 -21.17
N ASP A 121 -17.70 16.27 -21.68
CA ASP A 121 -18.99 16.15 -22.35
C ASP A 121 -18.87 15.38 -23.66
N GLY A 122 -19.85 14.53 -23.93
CA GLY A 122 -19.88 13.69 -25.13
C GLY A 122 -18.95 12.48 -25.08
N LEU A 123 -17.93 12.42 -24.21
CA LEU A 123 -17.00 11.29 -24.19
C LEU A 123 -17.70 10.01 -23.71
N ALA A 124 -17.77 9.00 -24.56
CA ALA A 124 -18.33 7.69 -24.27
C ALA A 124 -17.21 6.70 -23.93
N ALA A 125 -16.75 6.71 -22.67
CA ALA A 125 -15.64 5.87 -22.21
C ALA A 125 -16.08 4.65 -21.38
N GLU A 126 -17.37 4.28 -21.40
CA GLU A 126 -17.86 3.11 -20.67
C GLU A 126 -17.36 1.82 -21.35
N PRO A 127 -16.64 0.92 -20.65
CA PRO A 127 -16.00 -0.24 -21.28
C PRO A 127 -16.95 -1.15 -22.07
N ALA A 128 -18.16 -1.38 -21.54
CA ALA A 128 -19.17 -2.21 -22.21
C ALA A 128 -19.64 -1.58 -23.53
N PHE A 129 -19.82 -0.25 -23.56
CA PHE A 129 -20.17 0.48 -24.77
C PHE A 129 -19.03 0.45 -25.79
N LEU A 130 -17.80 0.74 -25.36
CA LEU A 130 -16.62 0.73 -26.22
C LEU A 130 -16.42 -0.63 -26.91
N GLN A 131 -16.59 -1.73 -26.15
CA GLN A 131 -16.46 -3.09 -26.68
C GLN A 131 -17.54 -3.41 -27.73
N ASP A 132 -18.80 -3.10 -27.42
CA ASP A 132 -19.91 -3.31 -28.36
C ASP A 132 -19.70 -2.45 -29.62
N PHE A 133 -19.37 -1.18 -29.44
CA PHE A 133 -19.18 -0.24 -30.52
C PHE A 133 -17.99 -0.60 -31.43
N ASP A 134 -16.89 -1.13 -30.88
CA ASP A 134 -15.75 -1.59 -31.68
C ASP A 134 -16.15 -2.70 -32.68
N THR A 135 -17.08 -3.56 -32.28
CA THR A 135 -17.66 -4.60 -33.14
C THR A 135 -18.43 -3.98 -34.30
N TYR A 136 -19.25 -2.96 -34.04
CA TYR A 136 -19.98 -2.22 -35.09
C TYR A 136 -19.01 -1.53 -36.05
N LEU A 137 -17.98 -0.89 -35.52
CA LEU A 137 -17.00 -0.16 -36.33
C LEU A 137 -16.22 -1.09 -37.27
N SER A 138 -16.01 -2.35 -36.88
CA SER A 138 -15.36 -3.35 -37.74
C SER A 138 -16.20 -3.73 -38.99
N GLU A 139 -17.51 -3.51 -38.93
CA GLU A 139 -18.47 -3.74 -40.02
C GLU A 139 -18.83 -2.44 -40.77
N ALA A 140 -18.20 -1.31 -40.42
CA ALA A 140 -18.54 -0.02 -41.00
C ALA A 140 -18.22 0.02 -42.51
N ALA A 141 -19.10 0.67 -43.27
CA ALA A 141 -18.95 0.91 -44.69
C ALA A 141 -18.96 2.42 -44.99
N PRO A 142 -18.41 2.86 -46.15
CA PRO A 142 -18.56 4.24 -46.60
C PRO A 142 -20.03 4.67 -46.60
N PHE A 143 -20.30 5.83 -46.03
CA PHE A 143 -21.64 6.39 -45.93
C PHE A 143 -21.76 7.63 -46.81
N GLU A 144 -22.71 7.60 -47.74
CA GLU A 144 -23.12 8.76 -48.51
C GLU A 144 -24.54 9.15 -48.11
N ALA A 145 -24.71 10.39 -47.64
CA ALA A 145 -26.03 10.89 -47.28
C ALA A 145 -26.90 10.98 -48.55
N SER A 146 -27.98 10.21 -48.58
CA SER A 146 -29.00 10.28 -49.62
C SER A 146 -30.24 11.03 -49.12
N ARG A 147 -31.17 11.34 -50.02
CA ARG A 147 -32.46 11.95 -49.63
C ARG A 147 -33.41 10.96 -48.92
N GLU A 148 -33.06 9.68 -48.87
CA GLU A 148 -33.92 8.60 -48.36
C GLU A 148 -33.65 8.25 -46.90
N VAL A 149 -32.63 8.86 -46.29
CA VAL A 149 -32.20 8.57 -44.92
C VAL A 149 -32.11 9.85 -44.10
N MET A 150 -32.48 9.74 -42.82
CA MET A 150 -32.38 10.85 -41.87
C MET A 150 -31.02 10.78 -41.17
N VAL A 151 -30.21 11.82 -41.33
CA VAL A 151 -28.96 11.98 -40.56
C VAL A 151 -29.24 12.96 -39.42
N LEU A 152 -29.05 12.52 -38.18
CA LEU A 152 -29.22 13.42 -37.04
C LEU A 152 -28.06 14.43 -37.00
N PRO A 153 -28.33 15.73 -36.83
CA PRO A 153 -27.28 16.73 -36.74
C PRO A 153 -26.45 16.49 -35.46
N SER A 154 -25.13 16.56 -35.59
CA SER A 154 -24.24 16.56 -34.42
C SER A 154 -24.38 17.90 -33.68
N THR A 155 -24.62 17.83 -32.38
CA THR A 155 -24.64 18.99 -31.46
C THR A 155 -23.24 19.37 -30.95
N ILE A 156 -22.25 18.50 -31.17
CA ILE A 156 -20.82 18.78 -30.95
C ILE A 156 -20.17 19.00 -32.33
N ASP A 157 -19.36 20.03 -32.44
CA ASP A 157 -18.55 20.28 -33.62
C ASP A 157 -17.10 19.77 -33.43
N GLU A 158 -16.33 19.82 -34.51
CA GLU A 158 -14.92 19.44 -34.52
C GLU A 158 -14.08 20.25 -33.52
N THR A 159 -14.40 21.53 -33.33
CA THR A 159 -13.61 22.42 -32.46
C THR A 159 -13.70 22.01 -30.99
N LEU A 160 -14.89 21.63 -30.52
CA LEU A 160 -15.11 21.14 -29.16
C LEU A 160 -14.39 19.81 -28.92
N ILE A 161 -14.38 18.91 -29.91
CA ILE A 161 -13.73 17.60 -29.80
C ILE A 161 -12.21 17.75 -29.76
N LEU A 162 -11.66 18.62 -30.61
CA LEU A 162 -10.23 18.91 -30.61
C LEU A 162 -9.82 19.55 -29.27
N SER A 163 -10.58 20.52 -28.77
CA SER A 163 -10.33 21.12 -27.45
C SER A 163 -10.34 20.10 -26.31
N ALA A 164 -11.31 19.18 -26.28
CA ALA A 164 -11.38 18.14 -25.26
C ALA A 164 -10.21 17.15 -25.36
N THR A 165 -9.79 16.83 -26.60
CA THR A 165 -8.66 15.93 -26.86
C THR A 165 -7.33 16.58 -26.45
N ASP A 166 -7.16 17.88 -26.74
CA ASP A 166 -6.00 18.67 -26.31
C ASP A 166 -5.92 18.81 -24.79
N GLU A 167 -7.06 18.96 -24.10
CA GLU A 167 -7.11 18.98 -22.64
C GLU A 167 -6.65 17.64 -22.04
N LEU A 168 -7.13 16.52 -22.60
CA LEU A 168 -6.69 15.17 -22.22
C LEU A 168 -5.19 14.95 -22.45
N GLU A 169 -4.66 15.39 -23.59
CA GLU A 169 -3.24 15.32 -23.91
C GLU A 169 -2.42 16.17 -22.93
N GLY A 170 -2.91 17.37 -22.60
CA GLY A 170 -2.32 18.26 -21.61
C GLY A 170 -2.27 17.64 -20.21
N LEU A 171 -3.35 16.97 -19.78
CA LEU A 171 -3.40 16.23 -18.52
C LEU A 171 -2.40 15.08 -18.49
N ARG A 172 -2.37 14.27 -19.54
CA ARG A 172 -1.46 13.12 -19.65
C ARG A 172 0.01 13.56 -19.60
N ARG A 173 0.37 14.61 -20.34
CA ARG A 173 1.71 15.19 -20.35
C ARG A 173 2.12 15.70 -18.97
N ARG A 174 1.21 16.43 -18.30
CA ARG A 174 1.42 16.94 -16.94
C ARG A 174 1.69 15.79 -15.96
N PHE A 175 0.89 14.72 -16.00
CA PHE A 175 1.12 13.57 -15.13
C PHE A 175 2.46 12.89 -15.41
N ALA A 176 2.85 12.76 -16.68
CA ALA A 176 4.15 12.19 -17.05
C ALA A 176 5.33 13.07 -16.59
N GLU A 177 5.18 14.39 -16.65
CA GLU A 177 6.12 15.35 -16.08
C GLU A 177 6.24 15.21 -14.57
N GLU A 178 5.13 15.14 -13.86
CA GLU A 178 5.09 14.95 -12.40
C GLU A 178 5.78 13.66 -11.96
N VAL A 179 5.52 12.52 -12.63
CA VAL A 179 6.23 11.24 -12.36
C VAL A 179 7.73 11.39 -12.52
N ARG A 180 8.16 12.02 -13.62
CA ARG A 180 9.59 12.25 -13.89
C ARG A 180 10.22 13.15 -12.85
N ASP A 181 9.55 14.21 -12.44
CA ASP A 181 10.08 15.14 -11.45
C ASP A 181 10.13 14.49 -10.05
N LEU A 182 9.13 13.71 -9.65
CA LEU A 182 9.18 12.85 -8.45
C LEU A 182 10.40 11.94 -8.48
N GLY A 183 10.65 11.29 -9.61
CA GLY A 183 11.85 10.49 -9.83
C GLY A 183 13.17 11.27 -9.63
N LYS A 184 13.25 12.51 -10.13
CA LYS A 184 14.43 13.37 -9.92
C LYS A 184 14.57 13.79 -8.46
N GLY A 185 13.48 14.17 -7.79
CA GLY A 185 13.50 14.59 -6.40
C GLY A 185 13.94 13.46 -5.46
N MET A 186 13.47 12.23 -5.68
CA MET A 186 13.93 11.06 -4.92
C MET A 186 15.44 10.82 -5.07
N LYS A 187 15.96 10.94 -6.30
CA LYS A 187 17.40 10.83 -6.59
C LYS A 187 18.19 11.93 -5.89
N LEU A 188 17.71 13.17 -5.92
CA LEU A 188 18.34 14.31 -5.25
C LEU A 188 18.47 14.06 -3.74
N LEU A 189 17.37 13.69 -3.06
CA LEU A 189 17.40 13.42 -1.61
C LEU A 189 18.37 12.30 -1.28
N THR A 190 18.28 11.18 -2.01
CA THR A 190 19.14 10.02 -1.77
C THR A 190 20.62 10.35 -1.96
N ALA A 191 20.96 11.10 -3.01
CA ALA A 191 22.33 11.52 -3.27
C ALA A 191 22.85 12.49 -2.19
N THR A 192 22.02 13.46 -1.80
CA THR A 192 22.37 14.48 -0.80
C THR A 192 22.59 13.83 0.58
N THR A 193 21.68 12.94 1.00
CA THR A 193 21.81 12.19 2.27
C THR A 193 23.06 11.33 2.28
N LYS A 194 23.37 10.62 1.18
CA LYS A 194 24.61 9.85 1.07
C LYS A 194 25.86 10.72 1.15
N GLY A 195 25.83 11.91 0.55
CA GLY A 195 26.93 12.88 0.64
C GLY A 195 27.19 13.32 2.08
N PHE A 196 26.15 13.68 2.82
CA PHE A 196 26.28 14.03 4.24
C PHE A 196 26.71 12.84 5.10
N ALA A 197 26.18 11.65 4.84
CA ALA A 197 26.57 10.44 5.57
C ALA A 197 28.07 10.12 5.37
N ALA A 198 28.60 10.25 4.15
CA ALA A 198 30.02 10.09 3.87
C ALA A 198 30.87 11.10 4.67
N ASN A 199 30.50 12.37 4.67
CA ASN A 199 31.20 13.40 5.44
C ASN A 199 31.17 13.12 6.96
N ILE A 200 30.06 12.59 7.49
CA ILE A 200 29.97 12.19 8.90
C ILE A 200 30.86 10.99 9.20
N LEU A 201 30.96 10.02 8.29
CA LEU A 201 31.84 8.86 8.45
C LEU A 201 33.32 9.28 8.50
N ASP A 202 33.71 10.28 7.71
CA ASP A 202 35.04 10.88 7.78
C ASP A 202 35.26 11.59 9.13
N GLU A 203 34.28 12.35 9.63
CA GLU A 203 34.33 12.99 10.96
C GLU A 203 34.43 11.95 12.10
N ILE A 204 33.74 10.81 11.98
CA ILE A 204 33.85 9.68 12.92
C ILE A 204 35.29 9.14 12.93
N LYS A 205 35.92 9.03 11.76
CA LYS A 205 37.30 8.58 11.63
C LYS A 205 38.28 9.57 12.27
N GLU A 206 38.17 10.86 11.95
CA GLU A 206 38.98 11.92 12.54
C GLU A 206 38.82 11.99 14.07
N THR A 207 37.58 11.88 14.56
CA THR A 207 37.28 11.81 15.99
C THR A 207 37.99 10.62 16.62
N ARG A 208 37.87 9.42 16.03
CA ARG A 208 38.54 8.21 16.52
C ARG A 208 40.05 8.39 16.59
N ASP A 209 40.66 8.93 15.53
CA ASP A 209 42.11 9.11 15.44
C ASP A 209 42.61 10.12 16.49
N SER A 210 41.92 11.25 16.66
CA SER A 210 42.24 12.26 17.68
C SER A 210 42.20 11.69 19.09
N PHE A 211 41.14 10.96 19.45
CA PHE A 211 41.00 10.36 20.77
C PHE A 211 42.03 9.24 21.00
N ASN A 212 42.35 8.45 19.97
CA ASN A 212 43.37 7.40 20.07
C ASN A 212 44.77 7.98 20.31
N GLU A 213 45.11 9.11 19.66
CA GLU A 213 46.36 9.80 19.91
C GLU A 213 46.42 10.39 21.33
N GLU A 214 45.31 10.92 21.86
CA GLU A 214 45.27 11.35 23.26
C GLU A 214 45.45 10.18 24.24
N LEU A 215 44.76 9.06 24.02
CA LEU A 215 44.92 7.84 24.82
C LEU A 215 46.36 7.34 24.80
N LYS A 216 47.02 7.36 23.64
CA LYS A 216 48.41 6.93 23.49
C LYS A 216 49.37 7.79 24.32
N LYS A 217 49.15 9.11 24.37
CA LYS A 217 49.96 10.04 25.19
C LYS A 217 49.78 9.80 26.69
N ARG A 218 48.56 9.46 27.13
CA ARG A 218 48.26 9.27 28.57
C ARG A 218 48.50 7.85 29.08
N ARG A 219 48.47 6.85 28.21
CA ARG A 219 48.60 5.43 28.60
C ARG A 219 49.94 5.14 29.29
N GLY A 220 51.06 5.62 28.74
CA GLY A 220 52.39 5.38 29.33
C GLY A 220 52.51 5.87 30.78
N PRO A 221 52.22 7.16 31.07
CA PRO A 221 52.21 7.67 32.44
C PRO A 221 51.27 6.91 33.39
N VAL A 222 50.08 6.51 32.92
CA VAL A 222 49.11 5.76 33.73
C VAL A 222 49.58 4.33 34.02
N GLU A 223 50.20 3.65 33.06
CA GLU A 223 50.79 2.33 33.25
C GLU A 223 51.91 2.36 34.27
N GLU A 224 52.80 3.37 34.21
CA GLU A 224 53.89 3.52 35.17
C GLU A 224 53.36 3.80 36.58
N LYS A 225 52.37 4.69 36.71
CA LYS A 225 51.68 4.97 37.99
C LYS A 225 50.97 3.72 38.55
N THR A 226 50.33 2.93 37.68
CA THR A 226 49.69 1.66 38.05
C THR A 226 50.71 0.66 38.57
N LYS A 227 51.87 0.56 37.90
CA LYS A 227 52.98 -0.30 38.31
C LYS A 227 53.56 0.13 39.66
N GLU A 228 53.72 1.44 39.89
CA GLU A 228 54.18 1.98 41.17
C GLU A 228 53.17 1.67 42.30
N ILE A 229 51.87 1.87 42.06
CA ILE A 229 50.81 1.55 43.04
C ILE A 229 50.87 0.06 43.42
N ARG A 230 50.96 -0.82 42.42
CA ARG A 230 51.05 -2.28 42.65
C ARG A 230 52.31 -2.64 43.44
N SER A 231 53.47 -2.09 43.08
CA SER A 231 54.73 -2.34 43.78
C SER A 231 54.69 -1.89 45.24
N LYS A 232 54.10 -0.72 45.54
CA LYS A 232 53.90 -0.25 46.92
C LYS A 232 52.98 -1.17 47.70
N SER A 233 51.89 -1.64 47.09
CA SER A 233 50.99 -2.61 47.71
C SER A 233 51.66 -3.95 47.98
N ASP A 234 52.47 -4.47 47.06
CA ASP A 234 53.20 -5.72 47.24
C ASP A 234 54.22 -5.61 48.38
N ALA A 235 54.89 -4.45 48.49
CA ALA A 235 55.78 -4.16 49.60
C ALA A 235 55.02 -4.11 50.95
N GLU A 236 53.86 -3.46 50.99
CA GLU A 236 53.00 -3.40 52.17
C GLU A 236 52.50 -4.79 52.59
N ILE A 237 52.01 -5.60 51.65
CA ILE A 237 51.61 -6.99 51.88
C ILE A 237 52.78 -7.82 52.41
N THR A 238 53.99 -7.60 51.89
CA THR A 238 55.20 -8.27 52.37
C THR A 238 55.53 -7.89 53.82
N VAL A 239 55.41 -6.60 54.17
CA VAL A 239 55.63 -6.11 55.55
C VAL A 239 54.59 -6.69 56.51
N ILE A 240 53.30 -6.63 56.16
CA ILE A 240 52.19 -7.22 56.92
C ILE A 240 52.45 -8.72 57.13
N SER A 241 52.80 -9.43 56.06
CA SER A 241 53.07 -10.87 56.09
C SER A 241 54.23 -11.22 57.02
N LYS A 242 55.35 -10.48 56.94
CA LYS A 242 56.52 -10.70 57.82
C LYS A 242 56.21 -10.40 59.29
N ARG A 243 55.43 -9.35 59.57
CA ARG A 243 55.02 -8.99 60.94
C ARG A 243 54.19 -10.10 61.56
N PHE A 244 53.13 -10.54 60.87
CA PHE A 244 52.27 -11.61 61.35
C PHE A 244 52.98 -12.97 61.41
N GLN A 245 53.90 -13.27 60.48
CA GLN A 245 54.72 -14.48 60.57
C GLN A 245 55.55 -14.53 61.86
N LYS A 246 56.18 -13.43 62.25
CA LYS A 246 56.95 -13.36 63.51
C LYS A 246 56.06 -13.60 64.73
N GLU A 247 54.86 -13.01 64.73
CA GLU A 247 53.91 -13.15 65.83
C GLU A 247 53.32 -14.56 65.93
N LEU A 248 52.91 -15.14 64.80
CA LEU A 248 52.46 -16.53 64.71
C LEU A 248 53.56 -17.50 65.15
N LEU A 249 54.82 -17.30 64.74
CA LEU A 249 55.96 -18.09 65.20
C LEU A 249 56.16 -18.00 66.72
N ARG A 250 55.97 -16.81 67.32
CA ARG A 250 56.07 -16.63 68.78
C ARG A 250 54.98 -17.41 69.49
N LEU A 251 53.73 -17.29 69.04
CA LEU A 251 52.59 -18.00 69.60
C LEU A 251 52.69 -19.53 69.40
N GLN A 252 53.21 -19.99 68.25
CA GLN A 252 53.49 -21.41 68.00
C GLN A 252 54.56 -21.95 68.95
N LYS A 253 55.65 -21.21 69.19
CA LYS A 253 56.68 -21.60 70.17
C LYS A 253 56.11 -21.66 71.59
N GLU A 254 55.23 -20.73 71.95
CA GLU A 254 54.56 -20.73 73.25
C GLU A 254 53.62 -21.92 73.40
N LYS A 255 52.84 -22.24 72.35
CA LYS A 255 51.99 -23.43 72.28
C LYS A 255 52.82 -24.70 72.50
N VAL A 256 53.89 -24.89 71.73
CA VAL A 256 54.76 -26.08 71.84
C VAL A 256 55.38 -26.22 73.24
N LYS A 257 55.80 -25.10 73.87
CA LYS A 257 56.30 -25.13 75.26
C LYS A 257 55.23 -25.61 76.23
N ARG A 258 54.01 -25.07 76.12
CA ARG A 258 52.90 -25.42 77.01
C ARG A 258 52.42 -26.86 76.77
N GLU A 259 52.40 -27.33 75.52
CA GLU A 259 52.13 -28.73 75.16
C GLU A 259 53.18 -29.67 75.78
N LYS A 260 54.47 -29.33 75.71
CA LYS A 260 55.52 -30.11 76.38
C LYS A 260 55.35 -30.15 77.90
N THR A 261 54.93 -29.03 78.52
CA THR A 261 54.61 -29.00 79.96
C THR A 261 53.38 -29.84 80.27
N LYS A 262 52.37 -29.83 79.40
CA LYS A 262 51.19 -30.69 79.49
C LYS A 262 51.60 -32.16 79.49
N ASP A 263 52.39 -32.60 78.51
CA ASP A 263 52.86 -33.99 78.40
C ASP A 263 53.68 -34.42 79.63
N GLN A 264 54.49 -33.52 80.18
CA GLN A 264 55.24 -33.77 81.42
C GLN A 264 54.35 -33.91 82.66
N LEU A 265 53.30 -33.08 82.76
CA LEU A 265 52.31 -33.18 83.84
C LEU A 265 51.48 -34.46 83.70
N ASP A 266 51.07 -34.82 82.48
CA ASP A 266 50.36 -36.06 82.18
C ASP A 266 51.20 -37.28 82.60
N HIS A 267 52.48 -37.35 82.23
CA HIS A 267 53.37 -38.42 82.69
C HIS A 267 53.56 -38.46 84.22
N ARG A 268 53.62 -37.31 84.89
CA ARG A 268 53.72 -37.27 86.36
C ARG A 268 52.41 -37.71 87.04
N ILE A 269 51.26 -37.40 86.44
CA ILE A 269 49.95 -37.87 86.88
C ILE A 269 49.87 -39.39 86.70
N GLU A 270 50.27 -39.93 85.55
CA GLU A 270 50.37 -41.37 85.29
C GLU A 270 51.27 -42.07 86.31
N HIS A 271 52.42 -41.47 86.63
CA HIS A 271 53.32 -41.98 87.66
C HIS A 271 52.66 -41.97 89.05
N CYS A 272 51.98 -40.88 89.44
CA CYS A 272 51.22 -40.83 90.69
C CYS A 272 50.10 -41.89 90.71
N GLU A 273 49.43 -42.14 89.59
CA GLU A 273 48.40 -43.18 89.48
C GLU A 273 48.98 -44.59 89.64
N ALA A 274 50.17 -44.85 89.11
CA ALA A 274 50.90 -46.08 89.33
C ALA A 274 51.29 -46.24 90.82
N GLU A 275 51.81 -45.20 91.46
CA GLU A 275 52.20 -45.21 92.89
C GLU A 275 50.99 -45.32 93.85
N ILE A 276 49.84 -44.73 93.50
CA ILE A 276 48.56 -44.93 94.22
C ILE A 276 48.17 -46.41 94.16
N LYS A 277 48.20 -47.04 92.96
CA LYS A 277 47.89 -48.46 92.78
C LYS A 277 48.84 -49.35 93.59
N THR A 278 50.14 -49.04 93.58
CA THR A 278 51.17 -49.76 94.35
C THR A 278 50.97 -49.60 95.86
N SER A 279 50.69 -48.39 96.34
CA SER A 279 50.45 -48.09 97.76
C SER A 279 49.18 -48.75 98.30
N ALA A 280 48.11 -48.79 97.49
CA ALA A 280 46.88 -49.51 97.79
C ALA A 280 47.11 -51.04 97.89
N LYS A 281 47.94 -51.60 96.99
CA LYS A 281 48.34 -53.02 97.01
C LYS A 281 49.12 -53.40 98.28
N ASN A 282 49.92 -52.47 98.78
CA ASN A 282 50.75 -52.64 99.99
C ASN A 282 50.03 -52.24 101.30
N LYS A 283 48.72 -51.97 101.28
CA LYS A 283 47.91 -51.47 102.42
C LYS A 283 48.49 -50.20 103.10
N ASN A 284 49.29 -49.41 102.38
CA ASN A 284 49.87 -48.17 102.88
C ASN A 284 48.90 -46.99 102.65
N THR A 285 47.96 -46.83 103.57
CA THR A 285 46.90 -45.81 103.51
C THR A 285 47.43 -44.38 103.56
N VAL A 286 48.57 -44.15 104.22
CA VAL A 286 49.24 -42.84 104.31
C VAL A 286 49.91 -42.48 102.98
N GLY A 287 50.62 -43.43 102.37
CA GLY A 287 51.23 -43.26 101.03
C GLY A 287 50.18 -43.06 99.95
N GLU A 288 49.08 -43.82 99.99
CA GLU A 288 47.97 -43.67 99.04
C GLU A 288 47.30 -42.29 99.12
N ARG A 289 47.09 -41.76 100.34
CA ARG A 289 46.53 -40.41 100.54
C ARG A 289 47.47 -39.33 100.00
N LYS A 290 48.77 -39.42 100.28
CA LYS A 290 49.78 -38.47 99.82
C LYS A 290 49.87 -38.41 98.29
N TRP A 291 49.87 -39.56 97.62
CA TRP A 291 49.89 -39.60 96.14
C TRP A 291 48.58 -39.16 95.51
N LYS A 292 47.43 -39.37 96.17
CA LYS A 292 46.14 -38.79 95.75
C LYS A 292 46.16 -37.26 95.83
N GLU A 293 46.68 -36.69 96.92
CA GLU A 293 46.82 -35.24 97.08
C GLU A 293 47.76 -34.62 96.03
N GLU A 294 48.92 -35.24 95.77
CA GLU A 294 49.84 -34.78 94.72
C GLU A 294 49.23 -34.91 93.32
N ARG A 295 48.47 -35.98 93.05
CA ARG A 295 47.73 -36.14 91.79
C ARG A 295 46.70 -35.04 91.59
N GLU A 296 45.91 -34.71 92.62
CA GLU A 296 44.91 -33.64 92.52
C GLU A 296 45.57 -32.26 92.32
N LYS A 297 46.74 -32.03 92.93
CA LYS A 297 47.55 -30.84 92.67
C LYS A 297 48.03 -30.77 91.21
N LEU A 298 48.59 -31.86 90.69
CA LEU A 298 49.03 -31.94 89.29
C LEU A 298 47.86 -31.81 88.31
N LYS A 299 46.67 -32.35 88.62
CA LYS A 299 45.46 -32.18 87.80
C LYS A 299 44.99 -30.72 87.75
N LYS A 300 45.11 -29.98 88.86
CA LYS A 300 44.83 -28.54 88.87
C LYS A 300 45.83 -27.78 87.99
N GLU A 301 47.13 -28.11 88.10
CA GLU A 301 48.17 -27.52 87.23
C GLU A 301 47.94 -27.86 85.75
N LEU A 302 47.57 -29.10 85.43
CA LEU A 302 47.22 -29.54 84.08
C LEU A 302 46.04 -28.75 83.51
N SER A 303 44.97 -28.58 84.29
CA SER A 303 43.79 -27.81 83.88
C SER A 303 44.14 -26.36 83.55
N ILE A 304 45.05 -25.75 84.33
CA ILE A 304 45.58 -24.41 84.05
C ILE A 304 46.31 -24.41 82.70
N ILE A 305 47.28 -25.32 82.48
CA ILE A 305 48.02 -25.42 81.21
C ILE A 305 47.09 -25.65 80.02
N GLU A 306 46.09 -26.51 80.14
CA GLU A 306 45.10 -26.77 79.08
C GLU A 306 44.28 -25.52 78.74
N SER A 307 43.87 -24.75 79.74
CA SER A 307 43.17 -23.48 79.54
C SER A 307 44.06 -22.47 78.82
N GLU A 308 45.36 -22.45 79.12
CA GLU A 308 46.34 -21.59 78.46
C GLU A 308 46.62 -22.02 77.02
N ILE A 309 46.70 -23.32 76.74
CA ILE A 309 46.80 -23.86 75.36
C ILE A 309 45.56 -23.46 74.55
N LYS A 310 44.35 -23.59 75.10
CA LYS A 310 43.11 -23.12 74.45
C LYS A 310 43.18 -21.63 74.15
N ARG A 311 43.70 -20.82 75.08
CA ARG A 311 43.88 -19.37 74.90
C ARG A 311 44.89 -19.06 73.78
N VAL A 312 46.04 -19.74 73.74
CA VAL A 312 47.04 -19.58 72.67
C VAL A 312 46.50 -20.00 71.31
N ASN A 313 45.74 -21.10 71.23
CA ASN A 313 45.07 -21.52 69.99
C ASN A 313 44.05 -20.48 69.49
N LYS A 314 43.26 -19.89 70.41
CA LYS A 314 42.36 -18.79 70.07
C LYS A 314 43.12 -17.59 69.51
N TYR A 315 44.23 -17.19 70.16
CA TYR A 315 45.06 -16.10 69.66
C TYR A 315 45.73 -16.41 68.32
N LEU A 316 46.16 -17.65 68.06
CA LEU A 316 46.68 -18.05 66.75
C LEU A 316 45.64 -17.84 65.66
N LYS A 317 44.41 -18.33 65.87
CA LYS A 317 43.31 -18.16 64.92
C LYS A 317 42.98 -16.68 64.69
N GLU A 318 42.81 -15.91 65.76
CA GLU A 318 42.53 -14.47 65.66
C GLU A 318 43.65 -13.69 64.94
N THR A 319 44.91 -14.09 65.14
CA THR A 319 46.07 -13.48 64.47
C THR A 319 46.09 -13.80 62.98
N GLU A 320 45.69 -15.02 62.59
CA GLU A 320 45.61 -15.45 61.21
C GLU A 320 44.42 -14.82 60.45
N ASP A 321 43.28 -14.71 61.11
CA ASP A 321 42.11 -13.98 60.60
C ASP A 321 42.44 -12.48 60.40
N LYS A 322 43.12 -11.85 61.37
CA LYS A 322 43.60 -10.47 61.26
C LYS A 322 44.59 -10.28 60.10
N LYS A 323 45.55 -11.18 59.95
CA LYS A 323 46.49 -11.17 58.80
C LYS A 323 45.73 -11.18 57.48
N THR A 324 44.75 -12.06 57.34
CA THR A 324 43.94 -12.19 56.13
C THR A 324 43.14 -10.91 55.87
N GLY A 325 42.50 -10.36 56.91
CA GLY A 325 41.75 -9.10 56.82
C GLY A 325 42.63 -7.91 56.39
N GLU A 326 43.83 -7.76 56.96
CA GLU A 326 44.74 -6.68 56.58
C GLU A 326 45.27 -6.82 55.14
N ILE A 327 45.59 -8.05 54.70
CA ILE A 327 46.01 -8.30 53.31
C ILE A 327 44.88 -7.97 52.33
N LEU A 328 43.63 -8.35 52.64
CA LEU A 328 42.47 -8.02 51.79
C LEU A 328 42.25 -6.50 51.73
N THR A 329 42.41 -5.80 52.85
CA THR A 329 42.30 -4.34 52.91
C THR A 329 43.38 -3.68 52.04
N ALA A 330 44.64 -4.13 52.12
CA ALA A 330 45.72 -3.63 51.28
C ALA A 330 45.44 -3.85 49.78
N LYS A 331 44.94 -5.04 49.41
CA LYS A 331 44.55 -5.35 48.02
C LYS A 331 43.41 -4.47 47.52
N SER A 332 42.33 -4.33 48.29
CA SER A 332 41.19 -3.48 47.92
C SER A 332 41.58 -2.01 47.78
N ASN A 333 42.47 -1.51 48.65
CA ASN A 333 43.05 -0.17 48.53
C ASN A 333 43.89 -0.02 47.26
N CYS A 334 44.67 -1.05 46.89
CA CYS A 334 45.43 -1.07 45.64
C CYS A 334 44.48 -1.00 44.44
N ASP A 335 43.46 -1.85 44.38
CA ASP A 335 42.49 -1.89 43.28
C ASP A 335 41.79 -0.54 43.11
N SER A 336 41.36 0.09 44.21
CA SER A 336 40.74 1.41 44.19
C SER A 336 41.68 2.49 43.65
N LYS A 337 42.96 2.47 44.05
CA LYS A 337 43.97 3.41 43.54
C LYS A 337 44.31 3.16 42.07
N VAL A 338 44.34 1.91 41.64
CA VAL A 338 44.54 1.54 40.22
C VAL A 338 43.35 2.00 39.39
N GLN A 339 42.12 1.84 39.88
CA GLN A 339 40.92 2.33 39.22
C GLN A 339 40.96 3.86 39.08
N GLU A 340 41.31 4.57 40.14
CA GLU A 340 41.47 6.04 40.10
C GLU A 340 42.57 6.47 39.12
N ALA A 341 43.70 5.75 39.06
CA ALA A 341 44.76 6.03 38.09
C ALA A 341 44.30 5.83 36.64
N ASN A 342 43.39 4.88 36.37
CA ASN A 342 42.85 4.60 35.04
C ASN A 342 41.63 5.46 34.67
N ARG A 343 41.07 6.21 35.62
CA ARG A 343 39.84 6.99 35.45
C ARG A 343 39.90 7.91 34.23
N GLU A 344 41.00 8.65 34.06
CA GLU A 344 41.17 9.55 32.92
C GLU A 344 41.10 8.82 31.58
N LEU A 345 41.69 7.62 31.47
CA LEU A 345 41.64 6.84 30.23
C LEU A 345 40.22 6.40 29.90
N VAL A 346 39.47 5.94 30.92
CA VAL A 346 38.07 5.52 30.77
C VAL A 346 37.18 6.70 30.38
N GLU A 347 37.40 7.88 30.95
CA GLU A 347 36.65 9.10 30.61
C GLU A 347 36.89 9.53 29.15
N ILE A 348 38.14 9.43 28.67
CA ILE A 348 38.50 9.70 27.26
C ILE A 348 37.85 8.70 26.31
N GLU A 349 37.90 7.39 26.63
CA GLU A 349 37.24 6.34 25.84
C GLU A 349 35.72 6.53 25.79
N SER A 350 35.11 6.83 26.93
CA SER A 350 33.66 7.09 27.03
C SER A 350 33.26 8.31 26.22
N SER A 351 34.06 9.38 26.24
CA SER A 351 33.81 10.60 25.47
C SER A 351 33.91 10.35 23.95
N ARG A 352 34.91 9.58 23.52
CA ARG A 352 35.05 9.14 22.12
C ARG A 352 33.80 8.39 21.67
N ASP A 353 33.39 7.39 22.44
CA ASP A 353 32.31 6.49 22.07
C ASP A 353 30.97 7.23 22.06
N ALA A 354 30.73 8.13 23.02
CA ALA A 354 29.56 9.00 23.03
C ALA A 354 29.50 9.91 21.79
N LYS A 355 30.62 10.57 21.43
CA LYS A 355 30.67 11.45 20.26
C LYS A 355 30.45 10.69 18.95
N ILE A 356 31.07 9.52 18.79
CA ILE A 356 30.85 8.64 17.63
C ILE A 356 29.39 8.18 17.58
N GLN A 357 28.78 7.86 18.72
CA GLN A 357 27.40 7.39 18.78
C GLN A 357 26.42 8.48 18.32
N ILE A 358 26.63 9.73 18.73
CA ILE A 358 25.82 10.88 18.27
C ILE A 358 25.89 11.01 16.74
N LEU A 359 27.08 10.97 16.17
CA LEU A 359 27.29 11.06 14.71
C LEU A 359 26.61 9.89 13.96
N LYS A 360 26.68 8.68 14.50
CA LYS A 360 25.98 7.51 13.92
C LYS A 360 24.46 7.66 13.96
N GLN A 361 23.92 8.16 15.06
CA GLN A 361 22.48 8.42 15.19
C GLN A 361 22.01 9.50 14.22
N GLU A 362 22.85 10.50 13.95
CA GLU A 362 22.57 11.54 12.96
C GLU A 362 22.45 10.95 11.54
N ILE A 363 23.38 10.08 11.13
CA ILE A 363 23.27 9.34 9.85
C ILE A 363 21.96 8.56 9.79
N ALA A 364 21.70 7.73 10.80
CA ALA A 364 20.53 6.86 10.83
C ALA A 364 19.22 7.65 10.71
N LYS A 365 19.11 8.78 11.43
CA LYS A 365 17.93 9.65 11.37
C LYS A 365 17.74 10.28 9.99
N MET A 366 18.82 10.77 9.35
CA MET A 366 18.72 11.33 8.00
C MET A 366 18.32 10.27 6.97
N GLU A 367 18.88 9.07 7.06
CA GLU A 367 18.53 7.95 6.17
C GLU A 367 17.08 7.50 6.37
N GLU A 368 16.61 7.40 7.61
CA GLU A 368 15.23 7.07 7.94
C GLU A 368 14.24 8.10 7.35
N LEU A 369 14.47 9.39 7.60
CA LEU A 369 13.62 10.46 7.07
C LEU A 369 13.64 10.51 5.54
N THR A 370 14.82 10.34 4.94
CA THR A 370 14.96 10.26 3.47
C THR A 370 14.17 9.08 2.90
N SER A 371 14.28 7.91 3.52
CA SER A 371 13.53 6.72 3.12
C SER A 371 12.02 6.92 3.24
N ALA A 372 11.55 7.53 4.34
CA ALA A 372 10.15 7.82 4.55
C ALA A 372 9.59 8.79 3.48
N ILE A 373 10.30 9.88 3.20
CA ILE A 373 9.88 10.87 2.19
C ILE A 373 9.91 10.26 0.79
N THR A 374 10.99 9.57 0.42
CA THR A 374 11.11 8.95 -0.91
C THR A 374 10.05 7.88 -1.15
N LYS A 375 9.65 7.14 -0.11
CA LYS A 375 8.52 6.21 -0.20
C LYS A 375 7.19 6.92 -0.51
N GLN A 376 6.91 8.05 0.14
CA GLN A 376 5.71 8.84 -0.17
C GLN A 376 5.73 9.39 -1.60
N MET A 377 6.90 9.85 -2.07
CA MET A 377 7.07 10.31 -3.46
C MET A 377 6.84 9.18 -4.48
N ASP A 378 7.30 7.96 -4.19
CA ASP A 378 7.04 6.77 -5.02
C ASP A 378 5.55 6.42 -5.08
N GLU A 379 4.84 6.49 -3.95
CA GLU A 379 3.38 6.30 -3.90
C GLU A 379 2.63 7.36 -4.72
N ALA A 380 3.06 8.63 -4.65
CA ALA A 380 2.53 9.71 -5.48
C ALA A 380 2.81 9.47 -6.98
N ALA A 381 4.01 8.99 -7.33
CA ALA A 381 4.37 8.67 -8.71
C ALA A 381 3.50 7.53 -9.26
N LYS A 382 3.31 6.44 -8.50
CA LYS A 382 2.41 5.33 -8.86
C LYS A 382 0.96 5.78 -9.04
N THR A 383 0.50 6.73 -8.22
CA THR A 383 -0.83 7.33 -8.38
C THR A 383 -0.97 8.00 -9.74
N ARG A 384 0.06 8.73 -10.20
CA ARG A 384 0.08 9.37 -11.51
C ARG A 384 0.22 8.40 -12.67
N GLU A 385 1.05 7.36 -12.53
CA GLU A 385 1.14 6.28 -13.51
C GLU A 385 -0.22 5.59 -13.70
N ALA A 386 -0.96 5.34 -12.62
CA ALA A 386 -2.32 4.82 -12.69
C ALA A 386 -3.29 5.79 -13.39
N SER A 387 -3.19 7.09 -13.13
CA SER A 387 -3.98 8.12 -13.84
C SER A 387 -3.70 8.11 -15.34
N ILE A 388 -2.43 8.04 -15.76
CA ILE A 388 -2.04 7.92 -17.17
C ILE A 388 -2.63 6.65 -17.80
N ALA A 389 -2.52 5.51 -17.11
CA ALA A 389 -3.08 4.24 -17.59
C ALA A 389 -4.62 4.27 -17.72
N THR A 390 -5.31 5.06 -16.89
CA THR A 390 -6.75 5.30 -17.07
C THR A 390 -7.04 6.12 -18.32
N LEU A 391 -6.26 7.18 -18.59
CA LEU A 391 -6.41 7.99 -19.81
C LEU A 391 -6.17 7.16 -21.08
N ASP A 392 -5.15 6.30 -21.07
CA ASP A 392 -4.81 5.44 -22.21
C ASP A 392 -5.91 4.38 -22.51
N LYS A 393 -6.88 4.17 -21.60
CA LYS A 393 -8.00 3.22 -21.74
C LYS A 393 -9.34 3.88 -22.07
N LEU A 394 -9.38 5.19 -22.31
CA LEU A 394 -10.64 5.92 -22.57
C LEU A 394 -11.27 5.63 -23.94
N GLY A 395 -10.54 4.99 -24.85
CA GLY A 395 -10.98 4.76 -26.22
C GLY A 395 -10.91 3.31 -26.66
N ILE A 396 -11.31 3.08 -27.91
CA ILE A 396 -11.09 1.83 -28.62
C ILE A 396 -9.70 1.82 -29.26
N GLN A 397 -9.22 0.65 -29.69
CA GLN A 397 -7.98 0.56 -30.46
C GLN A 397 -8.04 1.50 -31.67
N GLN A 398 -6.95 2.22 -31.94
CA GLN A 398 -6.93 3.17 -33.04
C GLN A 398 -7.16 2.47 -34.40
N LYS A 399 -8.23 2.86 -35.07
CA LYS A 399 -8.59 2.48 -36.45
C LYS A 399 -8.59 3.68 -37.40
N GLN A 400 -8.72 4.90 -36.86
CA GLN A 400 -8.75 6.17 -37.60
C GLN A 400 -7.60 7.08 -37.17
N LYS A 401 -6.83 7.60 -38.13
CA LYS A 401 -5.71 8.52 -37.87
C LYS A 401 -6.10 10.00 -37.90
N LYS A 402 -7.31 10.29 -38.38
CA LYS A 402 -7.87 11.63 -38.48
C LYS A 402 -9.16 11.66 -37.68
N LEU A 403 -9.58 12.88 -37.32
CA LEU A 403 -10.92 13.08 -36.80
C LEU A 403 -11.94 12.63 -37.87
N SER A 404 -12.82 11.72 -37.49
CA SER A 404 -13.80 11.12 -38.39
C SER A 404 -15.16 11.05 -37.71
N ILE A 405 -16.23 11.25 -38.47
CA ILE A 405 -17.59 10.96 -38.01
C ILE A 405 -18.03 9.61 -38.55
N VAL A 406 -18.67 8.81 -37.69
CA VAL A 406 -19.27 7.51 -38.03
C VAL A 406 -20.70 7.50 -37.55
N TYR A 407 -21.53 6.69 -38.20
CA TYR A 407 -22.97 6.69 -37.94
C TYR A 407 -23.47 5.31 -37.55
N VAL A 408 -24.30 5.25 -36.51
CA VAL A 408 -25.04 4.03 -36.15
C VAL A 408 -26.45 4.15 -36.71
N SER A 409 -26.84 3.22 -37.59
CA SER A 409 -28.17 3.22 -38.19
C SER A 409 -29.22 2.55 -37.31
N PHE A 410 -30.43 3.10 -37.29
CA PHE A 410 -31.60 2.60 -36.56
C PHE A 410 -32.89 3.08 -37.23
N TYR A 411 -34.06 2.65 -36.78
CA TYR A 411 -35.33 3.26 -37.22
C TYR A 411 -35.96 4.10 -36.11
N LEU A 412 -36.37 5.31 -36.47
CA LEU A 412 -37.19 6.18 -35.65
C LEU A 412 -38.62 6.15 -36.17
N VAL A 413 -39.56 5.84 -35.29
CA VAL A 413 -40.99 5.85 -35.57
C VAL A 413 -41.63 6.96 -34.75
N CYS A 414 -42.30 7.89 -35.42
CA CYS A 414 -43.11 8.91 -34.76
C CYS A 414 -44.57 8.46 -34.77
N PHE A 415 -45.17 8.40 -33.59
CA PHE A 415 -46.60 8.26 -33.40
C PHE A 415 -47.20 9.62 -33.07
N GLN A 416 -48.30 9.99 -33.72
CA GLN A 416 -48.98 11.26 -33.54
C GLN A 416 -50.41 11.03 -33.03
N SER A 417 -50.80 11.82 -32.04
CA SER A 417 -52.14 11.85 -31.45
C SER A 417 -52.54 13.29 -31.15
N ASP A 418 -53.80 13.51 -30.75
CA ASP A 418 -54.26 14.82 -30.29
C ASP A 418 -53.48 15.32 -29.06
N SER A 419 -52.96 14.41 -28.25
CA SER A 419 -52.14 14.71 -27.06
C SER A 419 -50.67 15.00 -27.35
N GLY A 420 -50.23 14.88 -28.60
CA GLY A 420 -48.85 15.13 -29.01
C GLY A 420 -48.18 13.96 -29.71
N LYS A 421 -46.86 14.02 -29.82
CA LYS A 421 -46.01 13.04 -30.49
C LYS A 421 -45.36 12.08 -29.47
N ARG A 422 -45.19 10.83 -29.87
CA ARG A 422 -44.44 9.80 -29.13
C ARG A 422 -43.49 9.11 -30.08
N TYR A 423 -42.25 8.89 -29.63
CA TYR A 423 -41.23 8.25 -30.45
C TYR A 423 -40.97 6.82 -30.00
N MET A 424 -40.71 5.95 -30.96
CA MET A 424 -40.21 4.60 -30.73
C MET A 424 -38.96 4.37 -31.57
N ILE A 425 -38.01 3.69 -30.95
CA ILE A 425 -36.74 3.32 -31.59
C ILE A 425 -36.73 1.83 -31.83
N ILE A 426 -36.35 1.45 -33.04
CA ILE A 426 -35.98 0.07 -33.37
C ILE A 426 -34.47 0.08 -33.58
N PRO A 427 -33.67 -0.42 -32.61
CA PRO A 427 -32.23 -0.35 -32.66
C PRO A 427 -31.67 -1.33 -33.71
N PRO A 428 -30.39 -1.19 -34.10
CA PRO A 428 -29.72 -2.18 -34.92
C PRO A 428 -29.88 -3.57 -34.30
N SER A 429 -30.47 -4.48 -35.08
CA SER A 429 -30.95 -5.76 -34.58
C SER A 429 -30.40 -6.92 -35.41
N THR A 430 -30.20 -8.06 -34.77
CA THR A 430 -30.08 -9.34 -35.47
C THR A 430 -31.46 -9.84 -35.82
N VAL A 431 -31.56 -10.46 -37.00
CA VAL A 431 -32.79 -11.09 -37.48
C VAL A 431 -32.76 -12.57 -37.09
N ASN A 432 -33.76 -12.98 -36.32
CA ASN A 432 -33.96 -14.37 -35.91
C ASN A 432 -34.49 -15.23 -37.06
N SER A 433 -34.44 -16.56 -36.90
CA SER A 433 -35.06 -17.50 -37.85
C SER A 433 -36.34 -18.10 -37.28
N VAL A 434 -37.34 -18.32 -38.14
CA VAL A 434 -38.65 -18.92 -37.76
C VAL A 434 -38.49 -20.31 -37.14
N LYS A 435 -37.42 -21.04 -37.52
CA LYS A 435 -37.14 -22.40 -37.03
C LYS A 435 -36.93 -22.48 -35.51
N LEU A 436 -36.52 -21.38 -34.85
CA LEU A 436 -36.36 -21.33 -33.38
C LEU A 436 -37.71 -21.21 -32.65
N LEU A 437 -38.77 -20.77 -33.34
CA LEU A 437 -40.08 -20.43 -32.76
C LEU A 437 -41.12 -21.54 -32.89
N THR A 438 -40.80 -22.64 -33.58
CA THR A 438 -41.71 -23.77 -33.80
C THR A 438 -42.12 -24.51 -32.51
N LYS A 439 -41.47 -24.23 -31.36
CA LYS A 439 -41.85 -24.77 -30.03
C LYS A 439 -42.74 -23.86 -29.18
N LEU A 440 -42.94 -22.60 -29.56
CA LEU A 440 -43.86 -21.67 -28.86
C LEU A 440 -45.12 -21.47 -29.71
N LYS A 441 -45.99 -22.48 -29.70
CA LYS A 441 -47.39 -22.28 -30.09
C LYS A 441 -47.99 -21.24 -29.14
N GLY A 442 -48.17 -20.02 -29.64
CA GLY A 442 -49.33 -19.13 -29.45
C GLY A 442 -50.15 -19.20 -28.16
N ALA A 443 -49.56 -19.40 -26.98
CA ALA A 443 -50.31 -19.43 -25.73
C ALA A 443 -50.60 -18.03 -25.13
N LEU A 444 -50.08 -16.95 -25.75
CA LEU A 444 -50.16 -15.60 -25.18
C LEU A 444 -50.44 -14.46 -26.19
N GLY A 445 -51.05 -14.75 -27.35
CA GLY A 445 -51.64 -13.72 -28.22
C GLY A 445 -50.70 -12.62 -28.78
N LYS A 446 -49.37 -12.75 -28.63
CA LYS A 446 -48.40 -11.82 -29.22
C LYS A 446 -48.00 -12.30 -30.61
N ALA A 447 -48.12 -11.42 -31.61
CA ALA A 447 -47.76 -11.74 -32.99
C ALA A 447 -46.26 -12.08 -33.14
N ARG A 448 -45.96 -13.15 -33.90
CA ARG A 448 -44.62 -13.77 -34.04
C ARG A 448 -43.56 -12.79 -34.55
N ILE A 449 -43.99 -11.79 -35.32
CA ILE A 449 -43.11 -10.76 -35.88
C ILE A 449 -42.40 -9.92 -34.79
N LYS A 450 -42.94 -9.81 -33.56
CA LYS A 450 -42.23 -9.12 -32.46
C LYS A 450 -40.93 -9.82 -32.05
N GLN A 451 -40.80 -11.11 -32.35
CA GLN A 451 -39.61 -11.91 -32.03
C GLN A 451 -38.60 -11.93 -33.19
N LEU A 452 -38.91 -11.29 -34.32
CA LEU A 452 -38.03 -11.21 -35.49
C LEU A 452 -36.74 -10.46 -35.18
N PHE A 453 -36.86 -9.32 -34.50
CA PHE A 453 -35.74 -8.46 -34.16
C PHE A 453 -35.25 -8.73 -32.74
N SER A 454 -33.94 -8.93 -32.59
CA SER A 454 -33.27 -8.93 -31.30
C SER A 454 -32.16 -7.89 -31.34
N PRO A 455 -32.18 -6.87 -30.46
CA PRO A 455 -31.15 -5.84 -30.44
C PRO A 455 -29.75 -6.46 -30.40
N ARG A 456 -28.84 -5.94 -31.21
CA ARG A 456 -27.47 -6.45 -31.31
C ARG A 456 -26.63 -6.11 -30.07
N SER A 457 -26.84 -4.93 -29.51
CA SER A 457 -26.12 -4.40 -28.35
C SER A 457 -27.10 -3.70 -27.42
N SER A 458 -27.04 -4.05 -26.14
CA SER A 458 -27.83 -3.38 -25.10
C SER A 458 -27.33 -1.97 -24.82
N THR A 459 -26.02 -1.74 -24.89
CA THR A 459 -25.40 -0.42 -24.64
C THR A 459 -25.73 0.58 -25.75
N VAL A 460 -25.63 0.18 -27.02
CA VAL A 460 -26.06 1.00 -28.17
C VAL A 460 -27.56 1.24 -28.12
N THR A 461 -28.37 0.23 -27.76
CA THR A 461 -29.82 0.42 -27.58
C THR A 461 -30.13 1.43 -26.47
N SER A 462 -29.42 1.37 -25.35
CA SER A 462 -29.53 2.32 -24.25
C SER A 462 -29.21 3.74 -24.71
N LEU A 463 -28.13 3.93 -25.47
CA LEU A 463 -27.77 5.21 -26.08
C LEU A 463 -28.90 5.77 -26.93
N LEU A 464 -29.37 4.98 -27.91
CA LEU A 464 -30.42 5.41 -28.83
C LEU A 464 -31.70 5.77 -28.06
N ASN A 465 -32.08 4.97 -27.05
CA ASN A 465 -33.28 5.21 -26.23
C ASN A 465 -33.23 6.51 -25.40
N LYS A 466 -32.09 7.20 -25.29
CA LYS A 466 -32.01 8.55 -24.71
C LYS A 466 -32.55 9.62 -25.68
N LEU A 467 -32.61 9.35 -26.98
CA LEU A 467 -32.99 10.32 -28.01
C LEU A 467 -34.35 10.99 -27.77
N PRO A 468 -35.44 10.29 -27.40
CA PRO A 468 -36.73 10.94 -27.11
C PRO A 468 -36.60 11.98 -25.99
N SER A 469 -35.84 11.66 -24.94
CA SER A 469 -35.59 12.62 -23.83
C SER A 469 -34.75 13.82 -24.26
N LEU A 470 -33.87 13.67 -25.25
CA LEU A 470 -33.10 14.77 -25.83
C LEU A 470 -34.00 15.69 -26.65
N MET A 471 -34.92 15.10 -27.44
CA MET A 471 -35.92 15.85 -28.19
C MET A 471 -36.84 16.64 -27.25
N GLU A 472 -37.33 16.03 -26.18
CA GLU A 472 -38.16 16.71 -25.17
C GLU A 472 -37.44 17.90 -24.51
N LYS A 473 -36.12 17.80 -24.31
CA LYS A 473 -35.32 18.87 -23.68
C LYS A 473 -34.91 19.98 -24.64
N ASN A 474 -34.96 19.75 -25.96
CA ASN A 474 -34.50 20.70 -26.96
C ASN A 474 -35.51 20.81 -28.11
N ALA A 475 -36.39 21.83 -28.01
CA ALA A 475 -37.46 22.07 -28.99
C ALA A 475 -36.97 22.38 -30.41
N VAL A 476 -35.74 22.90 -30.58
CA VAL A 476 -35.15 23.12 -31.91
C VAL A 476 -34.76 21.78 -32.51
N PHE A 477 -34.04 20.96 -31.74
CA PHE A 477 -33.63 19.62 -32.17
C PHE A 477 -34.83 18.71 -32.45
N GLU A 478 -35.89 18.77 -31.61
CA GLU A 478 -37.14 18.05 -31.86
C GLU A 478 -37.76 18.45 -33.20
N ARG A 479 -37.84 19.75 -33.49
CA ARG A 479 -38.44 20.26 -34.72
C ARG A 479 -37.67 19.81 -35.94
N GLU A 480 -36.34 19.98 -35.93
CA GLU A 480 -35.46 19.55 -37.02
C GLU A 480 -35.55 18.04 -37.26
N THR A 481 -35.57 17.25 -36.19
CA THR A 481 -35.73 15.78 -36.29
C THR A 481 -37.08 15.41 -36.89
N ASN A 482 -38.16 16.11 -36.51
CA ASN A 482 -39.49 15.87 -37.07
C ASN A 482 -39.58 16.25 -38.55
N GLU A 483 -39.07 17.43 -38.93
CA GLU A 483 -39.06 17.88 -40.33
C GLU A 483 -38.25 16.93 -41.21
N ALA A 484 -37.09 16.48 -40.72
CA ALA A 484 -36.26 15.48 -41.42
C ALA A 484 -36.99 14.12 -41.51
N GLY A 485 -37.60 13.65 -40.42
CA GLY A 485 -38.36 12.40 -40.39
C GLY A 485 -39.55 12.40 -41.35
N GLU A 486 -40.30 13.50 -41.43
CA GLU A 486 -41.41 13.66 -42.36
C GLU A 486 -40.96 13.68 -43.83
N LYS A 487 -39.77 14.21 -44.11
CA LYS A 487 -39.16 14.26 -45.45
C LYS A 487 -38.65 12.88 -45.89
N THR A 488 -38.18 12.06 -44.96
CA THR A 488 -37.63 10.72 -45.23
C THR A 488 -38.61 9.60 -44.87
N ASP A 489 -39.90 9.91 -44.75
CA ASP A 489 -40.92 8.96 -44.34
C ASP A 489 -41.08 7.85 -45.38
N LEU A 490 -40.77 6.61 -44.96
CA LEU A 490 -40.92 5.42 -45.79
C LEU A 490 -42.35 5.20 -46.28
N LEU A 491 -43.36 5.72 -45.57
CA LEU A 491 -44.76 5.56 -45.95
C LEU A 491 -45.22 6.57 -47.00
N LYS A 492 -44.46 7.65 -47.25
CA LYS A 492 -44.79 8.65 -48.28
C LYS A 492 -44.11 8.37 -49.61
N ALA A 493 -42.91 7.78 -49.60
CA ALA A 493 -42.18 7.45 -50.82
C ALA A 493 -42.82 6.26 -51.56
N SER A 494 -43.21 6.44 -52.84
CA SER A 494 -43.86 5.38 -53.64
C SER A 494 -42.98 4.13 -53.76
N VAL A 495 -41.69 4.30 -54.05
CA VAL A 495 -40.71 3.21 -54.15
C VAL A 495 -40.61 2.44 -52.84
N ALA A 496 -40.56 3.13 -51.69
CA ALA A 496 -40.48 2.47 -50.40
C ALA A 496 -41.76 1.69 -50.06
N ARG A 497 -42.94 2.19 -50.46
CA ARG A 497 -44.21 1.46 -50.30
C ARG A 497 -44.27 0.18 -51.14
N GLU A 498 -43.83 0.22 -52.39
CA GLU A 498 -43.73 -0.97 -53.24
C GLU A 498 -42.78 -2.01 -52.64
N GLN A 499 -41.65 -1.55 -52.09
CA GLN A 499 -40.70 -2.40 -51.36
C GLN A 499 -41.32 -3.00 -50.09
N ILE A 500 -42.10 -2.23 -49.32
CA ILE A 500 -42.82 -2.74 -48.15
C ILE A 500 -43.83 -3.81 -48.58
N GLU A 501 -44.59 -3.60 -49.65
CA GLU A 501 -45.56 -4.59 -50.14
C GLU A 501 -44.86 -5.90 -50.56
N SER A 502 -43.75 -5.80 -51.30
CA SER A 502 -42.88 -6.94 -51.64
C SER A 502 -42.38 -7.66 -50.38
N GLY A 503 -41.87 -6.90 -49.41
CA GLY A 503 -41.39 -7.44 -48.14
C GLY A 503 -42.47 -8.13 -47.30
N LEU A 504 -43.72 -7.63 -47.30
CA LEU A 504 -44.84 -8.29 -46.63
C LEU A 504 -45.13 -9.68 -47.22
N ARG A 505 -45.04 -9.82 -48.55
CA ARG A 505 -45.18 -11.12 -49.23
C ARG A 505 -44.07 -12.08 -48.83
N GLN A 506 -42.83 -11.58 -48.72
CA GLN A 506 -41.68 -12.38 -48.30
C GLN A 506 -41.79 -12.82 -46.83
N LEU A 507 -42.18 -11.92 -45.92
CA LEU A 507 -42.41 -12.27 -44.50
C LEU A 507 -43.50 -13.32 -44.33
N ARG A 508 -44.58 -13.25 -45.14
CA ARG A 508 -45.61 -14.29 -45.21
C ARG A 508 -45.03 -15.61 -45.70
N ALA A 509 -44.27 -15.60 -46.79
CA ALA A 509 -43.63 -16.79 -47.35
C ALA A 509 -42.63 -17.46 -46.37
N GLU A 510 -41.90 -16.66 -45.59
CA GLU A 510 -41.01 -17.14 -44.53
C GLU A 510 -41.77 -17.69 -43.30
N GLY A 511 -43.08 -17.45 -43.18
CA GLY A 511 -43.92 -17.94 -42.09
C GLY A 511 -43.96 -17.04 -40.85
N TRP A 512 -43.57 -15.77 -40.98
CA TRP A 512 -43.68 -14.77 -39.90
C TRP A 512 -45.11 -14.29 -39.67
N PHE A 513 -45.97 -14.41 -40.70
CA PHE A 513 -47.38 -14.04 -40.66
C PHE A 513 -48.29 -15.23 -40.99
N SER A 514 -49.49 -15.22 -40.41
CA SER A 514 -50.66 -15.90 -40.98
C SER A 514 -51.23 -15.11 -42.17
N ASP A 515 -52.02 -15.76 -43.02
CA ASP A 515 -52.71 -15.10 -44.15
C ASP A 515 -53.55 -13.91 -43.68
N LYS A 516 -54.22 -14.04 -42.53
CA LYS A 516 -55.03 -12.99 -41.92
C LYS A 516 -54.18 -11.79 -41.45
N GLU A 517 -53.00 -12.04 -40.88
CA GLU A 517 -52.08 -10.96 -40.47
C GLU A 517 -51.53 -10.25 -41.71
N TYR A 518 -51.16 -10.99 -42.76
CA TYR A 518 -50.73 -10.41 -44.03
C TYR A 518 -51.81 -9.52 -44.66
N GLU A 519 -53.05 -10.00 -44.76
CA GLU A 519 -54.18 -9.20 -45.28
C GLU A 519 -54.42 -7.94 -44.42
N ALA A 520 -54.33 -8.08 -43.09
CA ALA A 520 -54.51 -6.95 -42.19
C ALA A 520 -53.44 -5.86 -42.37
N PHE A 521 -52.16 -6.24 -42.46
CA PHE A 521 -51.07 -5.29 -42.71
C PHE A 521 -51.11 -4.70 -44.13
N SER A 522 -51.47 -5.49 -45.13
CA SER A 522 -51.57 -5.02 -46.51
C SER A 522 -52.69 -3.99 -46.67
N LYS A 523 -53.82 -4.16 -45.97
CA LYS A 523 -54.97 -3.24 -46.03
C LYS A 523 -54.69 -1.88 -45.36
N ILE A 524 -53.79 -1.82 -44.39
CA ILE A 524 -53.48 -0.59 -43.64
C ILE A 524 -52.24 0.13 -44.18
N LEU A 525 -51.50 -0.47 -45.12
CA LEU A 525 -50.43 0.22 -45.84
C LEU A 525 -51.07 1.37 -46.67
N PRO A 526 -50.64 2.63 -46.46
CA PRO A 526 -51.32 3.82 -47.00
C PRO A 526 -51.08 4.07 -48.50
#